data_AF-A0A180FLT0-F1
#
_entry.id   AF-A0A180FLT0-F1
#
_cell.length_a   1.000
_cell.length_b   1.000
_cell.length_c   1.000
_cell.angle_alpha   90.00
_cell.angle_beta   90.00
_cell.angle_gamma   90.00
#
_symmetry.space_group_name_H-M   'P 1'
#
loop_
_entity.id
_entity.type
_entity.pdbx_description
1 polymer ?
#
loop_
_entity_poly.entity_id
_entity_poly.type
_entity_poly.pdbx_seq_one_letter_code
_entity_poly.pdbx_strand_id
1 'polypeptide(L)' 'METETVPTGKRATANQTIAKERPKATQADIDEAKRLGIPIDEYGDPIGTPWEVVLERMYNNLAKHYGVDLRTLE' A
#
# COMPACT_ATOMS: atom_id res chain seq x y z
N MET A 1 -26.09 45.46 -17.31
CA MET A 1 -26.04 44.38 -18.32
C MET A 1 -24.66 43.77 -18.17
N GLU A 2 -24.56 42.69 -17.41
CA GLU A 2 -23.29 41.99 -17.17
C GLU A 2 -23.48 40.54 -17.57
N THR A 3 -22.61 40.07 -18.46
CA THR A 3 -22.68 38.76 -19.08
C THR A 3 -22.10 37.72 -18.14
N GLU A 4 -22.95 36.85 -17.57
CA GLU A 4 -22.50 35.63 -16.90
C GLU A 4 -21.76 34.75 -17.91
N THR A 5 -20.47 34.57 -17.67
CA THR A 5 -19.65 33.64 -18.42
C THR A 5 -19.90 32.26 -17.83
N VAL A 6 -20.75 31.45 -18.45
CA VAL A 6 -20.93 30.03 -18.10
C VAL A 6 -19.60 29.32 -18.37
N PRO A 7 -18.91 28.76 -17.37
CA PRO A 7 -17.81 27.86 -17.64
C PRO A 7 -18.42 26.51 -18.00
N THR A 8 -18.65 26.30 -19.29
CA THR A 8 -18.79 24.98 -19.92
C THR A 8 -17.46 24.25 -19.78
N GLY A 9 -17.22 23.74 -18.58
CA GLY A 9 -16.04 22.98 -18.23
C GLY A 9 -16.45 21.59 -17.81
N LYS A 10 -16.07 20.60 -18.61
CA LYS A 10 -16.01 19.15 -18.37
C LYS A 10 -15.21 18.75 -17.10
N ARG A 11 -15.09 19.63 -16.10
CA ARG A 11 -14.33 19.46 -14.86
C ARG A 11 -15.19 19.09 -13.66
N ALA A 12 -16.51 19.32 -13.70
CA ALA A 12 -17.39 19.00 -12.58
C ALA A 12 -17.58 17.49 -12.35
N THR A 13 -17.51 16.68 -13.40
CA THR A 13 -17.68 15.21 -13.30
C THR A 13 -16.41 14.46 -12.89
N ALA A 14 -15.22 15.03 -13.15
CA ALA A 14 -13.96 14.40 -12.76
C ALA A 14 -13.75 14.40 -11.23
N ASN A 15 -14.20 15.44 -10.52
CA ASN A 15 -14.01 15.53 -9.06
C ASN A 15 -15.02 14.70 -8.24
N GLN A 16 -16.16 14.30 -8.81
CA GLN A 16 -17.14 13.48 -8.09
C GLN A 16 -16.86 11.98 -8.14
N THR A 17 -15.96 11.52 -9.02
CA THR A 17 -15.71 10.08 -9.21
C THR A 17 -14.54 9.57 -8.36
N ILE A 18 -13.72 10.46 -7.78
CA ILE A 18 -12.39 10.10 -7.24
C ILE A 18 -12.34 9.97 -5.70
N ALA A 19 -13.38 10.35 -4.96
CA ALA A 19 -13.41 10.20 -3.51
C ALA A 19 -14.49 9.21 -3.05
N LYS A 20 -14.44 7.95 -3.53
CA LYS A 20 -15.01 6.86 -2.73
C LYS A 20 -14.06 6.69 -1.54
N GLU A 21 -14.46 7.17 -0.37
CA GLU A 21 -13.74 6.93 0.89
C GLU A 21 -13.41 5.43 0.96
N ARG A 22 -12.13 5.11 0.98
CA ARG A 22 -11.68 3.74 1.14
C ARG A 22 -12.16 3.26 2.51
N PRO A 23 -12.77 2.07 2.62
CA PRO A 23 -13.18 1.53 3.90
C PRO A 23 -11.95 1.41 4.81
N LYS A 24 -12.11 1.83 6.06
CA LYS A 24 -11.08 1.69 7.09
C LYS A 24 -10.79 0.22 7.37
N ALA A 25 -9.59 -0.03 7.91
CA ALA A 25 -9.18 -1.36 8.37
C ALA A 25 -10.26 -1.97 9.28
N THR A 26 -10.60 -3.24 9.03
CA THR A 26 -11.51 -3.97 9.92
C THR A 26 -10.76 -4.44 11.16
N GLN A 27 -11.49 -4.82 12.22
CA GLN A 27 -10.86 -5.37 13.43
C GLN A 27 -10.07 -6.66 13.12
N ALA A 28 -10.55 -7.47 12.15
CA ALA A 28 -9.86 -8.67 11.71
C ALA A 28 -8.49 -8.34 11.08
N ASP A 29 -8.41 -7.27 10.29
CA ASP A 29 -7.14 -6.81 9.69
C ASP A 29 -6.16 -6.35 10.78
N ILE A 30 -6.66 -5.65 11.82
CA ILE A 30 -5.86 -5.22 12.97
C ILE A 30 -5.35 -6.41 13.79
N ASP A 31 -6.20 -7.40 14.03
CA ASP A 31 -5.84 -8.59 14.80
C ASP A 31 -4.80 -9.46 14.06
N GLU A 32 -4.94 -9.58 12.74
CA GLU A 32 -3.99 -10.29 11.88
C GLU A 32 -2.64 -9.55 11.78
N ALA A 33 -2.68 -8.24 11.59
CA ALA A 33 -1.49 -7.39 11.61
C ALA A 33 -0.74 -7.50 12.95
N LYS A 34 -1.47 -7.51 14.07
CA LYS A 34 -0.92 -7.72 15.41
C LYS A 34 -0.32 -9.12 15.58
N ARG A 35 -0.98 -10.16 15.05
CA ARG A 35 -0.46 -11.54 15.05
C ARG A 35 0.86 -11.65 14.28
N LEU A 36 0.97 -10.92 13.18
CA LEU A 36 2.15 -10.89 12.30
C LEU A 36 3.24 -9.90 12.76
N GLY A 37 2.96 -9.03 13.73
CA GLY A 37 3.88 -7.97 14.16
C GLY A 37 4.07 -6.86 13.12
N ILE A 38 3.13 -6.72 12.19
CA ILE A 38 3.20 -5.76 11.09
C ILE A 38 2.37 -4.51 11.48
N PRO A 39 2.98 -3.32 11.58
CA PRO A 39 2.20 -2.09 11.74
C PRO A 39 1.42 -1.82 10.46
N ILE A 40 0.14 -1.43 10.59
CA ILE A 40 -0.75 -1.09 9.47
C ILE A 40 -1.33 0.32 9.64
N ASP A 41 -1.75 0.94 8.54
CA ASP A 41 -2.40 2.25 8.53
C ASP A 41 -3.91 2.16 8.78
N GLU A 42 -4.60 3.30 8.74
CA GLU A 42 -6.05 3.38 8.99
C GLU A 42 -6.90 2.64 7.94
N TYR A 43 -6.31 2.22 6.83
CA TYR A 43 -6.96 1.49 5.74
C TYR A 43 -6.50 0.03 5.61
N GLY A 44 -5.64 -0.44 6.53
CA GLY A 44 -5.17 -1.81 6.58
C GLY A 44 -3.89 -2.06 5.79
N ASP A 45 -3.25 -1.01 5.25
CA ASP A 45 -2.00 -1.18 4.53
C ASP A 45 -0.82 -1.25 5.49
N PRO A 46 0.12 -2.19 5.29
CA PRO A 46 1.37 -2.24 6.05
C PRO A 46 2.12 -0.90 5.99
N ILE A 47 2.42 -0.33 7.16
CA ILE A 47 3.28 0.83 7.29
C ILE A 47 4.73 0.37 7.30
N GLY A 48 5.47 0.74 6.26
CA GLY A 48 6.84 0.28 6.07
C GLY A 48 6.91 -1.11 5.43
N THR A 49 8.08 -1.73 5.45
CA THR A 49 8.26 -3.11 4.97
C THR A 49 8.65 -3.97 6.17
N PRO A 50 7.90 -5.05 6.48
CA PRO A 50 8.30 -5.99 7.54
C PRO A 50 9.73 -6.43 7.32
N TRP A 51 10.52 -6.47 8.39
CA TRP A 51 11.95 -6.78 8.30
C TRP A 51 12.18 -8.17 7.69
N GLU A 52 11.30 -9.12 7.98
CA GLU A 52 11.26 -10.47 7.42
C GLU A 52 11.13 -10.44 5.90
N VAL A 53 10.25 -9.58 5.37
CA VAL A 53 10.04 -9.41 3.93
C VAL A 53 11.25 -8.75 3.26
N VAL A 54 11.87 -7.78 3.94
CA VAL A 54 13.13 -7.16 3.47
C VAL A 54 14.24 -8.19 3.41
N LEU A 55 14.42 -8.98 4.47
CA LEU A 55 15.41 -10.04 4.56
C LEU A 55 15.17 -11.13 3.52
N GLU A 56 13.94 -11.61 3.39
CA GLU A 56 13.58 -12.63 2.40
C GLU A 56 13.91 -12.16 0.99
N ARG A 57 13.56 -10.90 0.66
CA ARG A 57 13.88 -10.32 -0.64
C ARG A 57 15.39 -10.15 -0.85
N MET A 58 16.12 -9.76 0.19
CA MET A 58 17.58 -9.67 0.16
C MET A 58 18.21 -11.05 -0.11
N TYR A 59 17.83 -12.07 0.67
CA TYR A 59 18.34 -13.44 0.49
C TYR A 59 17.99 -14.01 -0.88
N ASN A 60 16.77 -13.79 -1.38
CA ASN A 60 16.39 -14.21 -2.72
C ASN A 60 17.22 -13.53 -3.82
N ASN A 61 17.53 -12.23 -3.67
CA ASN A 61 18.38 -11.51 -4.62
C ASN A 61 19.82 -12.00 -4.58
N LEU A 62 20.36 -12.25 -3.39
CA LEU A 62 21.69 -12.80 -3.22
C LEU A 62 21.77 -14.23 -3.79
N ALA A 63 20.75 -15.06 -3.56
CA ALA A 63 20.70 -16.41 -4.11
C ALA A 63 20.66 -16.43 -5.64
N LYS A 64 19.95 -15.48 -6.27
CA LYS A 64 19.98 -15.31 -7.74
C LYS A 64 21.35 -14.89 -8.25
N HIS A 65 22.07 -14.07 -7.50
CA HIS A 65 23.38 -13.56 -7.91
C HIS A 65 24.47 -14.64 -7.76
N TYR A 66 24.47 -15.36 -6.65
CA TYR A 66 25.49 -16.37 -6.34
C TYR A 66 25.12 -17.79 -6.77
N GLY A 67 23.87 -18.03 -7.20
CA GLY A 67 23.38 -19.35 -7.62
C GLY A 67 23.20 -20.35 -6.47
N VAL A 68 23.27 -19.89 -5.22
CA VAL A 68 23.17 -20.73 -4.01
C VAL A 68 22.32 -20.04 -2.95
N ASP A 69 21.51 -20.81 -2.20
CA ASP A 69 20.76 -20.24 -1.07
C ASP A 69 21.72 -19.96 0.09
N LEU A 70 21.94 -18.67 0.37
CA LEU A 70 22.86 -18.28 1.44
C LEU A 70 22.35 -18.64 2.84
N ARG A 71 21.07 -18.98 3.00
CA ARG A 71 20.49 -19.42 4.28
C ARG A 71 20.86 -20.86 4.62
N THR A 72 21.42 -21.61 3.66
CA THR A 72 21.79 -23.02 3.83
C THR A 72 23.31 -23.21 3.99
N LEU A 73 24.06 -22.13 4.12
CA LEU A 73 25.50 -22.17 4.39
C LEU A 73 25.69 -22.17 5.93
N GLU A 74 25.85 -23.36 6.51
CA GLU A 74 26.29 -23.57 7.90
C GLU A 74 27.81 -23.38 8.07
#